data_AF-A0A2M9BW78-F1
#
_entry.id   AF-A0A2M9BW78-F1
#
_cell.length_a   1.000
_cell.length_b   1.000
_cell.length_c   1.000
_cell.angle_alpha   90.00
_cell.angle_beta   90.00
_cell.angle_gamma   90.00
#
_symmetry.space_group_name_H-M   'P 1'
#
loop_
_entity.id
_entity.type
_entity.pdbx_description
1 polymer ?
#
loop_
_entity_poly.entity_id
_entity_poly.type
_entity_poly.pdbx_seq_one_letter_code
_entity_poly.pdbx_strand_id
1 'polypeptide(L)'
;MVFDLPTLLGLSALVVCATGVVYFLDSTRALGETSARYWGLAFVSAALTTLAFFVSGQSDDVWWSVAVGNAGMVFTLGAVWAGCRVFNGRRRSFLLLAFAVTVIVGVASSLPSPDGSKWAGTPEKLIALTAFSALIACEALRAPMGRYSSARLLSAVLWLETLYSGTRLIAFWVVGPRDQLFSTVYSTQTTTVMNIVFVVVTAVSMITLRAQDTRRRSEGIGAEGAGSENAVLDRRAFLRAGAQALDREGSECVLLAASVDSIATIRVTHGRERSMVLMDRLASALRTAAPEAQLGRIAGDRLGLLLSQAGLDDARAVAASVQEEFARTAAPEDAPVGPTVSIGIAEQPPGPGDFRRLVRRASAEAERTDSGDTPATAP
;
A
#
# COMPACT_ATOMS: atom_id res chain seq x y z
N MET A 1 23.55 19.09 -28.26
CA MET A 1 22.45 19.97 -27.82
C MET A 1 22.51 20.06 -26.32
N VAL A 2 22.83 21.24 -25.76
CA VAL A 2 22.70 21.47 -24.32
C VAL A 2 21.28 22.00 -24.12
N PHE A 3 20.44 21.28 -23.38
CA PHE A 3 19.12 21.79 -23.02
C PHE A 3 19.29 23.02 -22.12
N ASP A 4 18.56 24.09 -22.40
CA ASP A 4 18.57 25.29 -21.58
C ASP A 4 17.98 25.00 -20.19
N LEU A 5 18.50 25.68 -19.17
CA LEU A 5 18.17 25.41 -17.77
C LEU A 5 16.67 25.61 -17.46
N PRO A 6 15.98 26.66 -17.95
CA PRO A 6 14.53 26.83 -17.73
C PRO A 6 13.70 25.66 -18.29
N THR A 7 14.01 25.20 -19.51
CA THR A 7 13.32 24.03 -20.10
C THR A 7 13.52 22.77 -19.27
N LEU A 8 14.74 22.52 -18.77
CA LEU A 8 15.00 21.36 -17.90
C LEU A 8 14.24 21.44 -16.57
N LEU A 9 14.15 22.62 -15.97
CA LEU A 9 13.40 22.82 -14.72
C LEU A 9 11.89 22.65 -14.95
N GLY A 10 11.36 23.15 -16.07
CA GLY A 10 9.97 22.93 -16.48
C GLY A 10 9.66 21.46 -16.74
N LEU A 11 10.55 20.76 -17.45
CA LEU A 11 10.43 19.31 -17.68
C LEU A 11 10.47 18.52 -16.36
N SER A 12 11.36 18.89 -15.44
CA SER A 12 11.44 18.29 -14.11
C SER A 12 10.12 18.47 -13.36
N ALA A 13 9.53 19.67 -13.40
CA ALA A 13 8.25 19.96 -12.74
C ALA A 13 7.14 19.08 -13.29
N LEU A 14 7.05 18.98 -14.62
CA LEU A 14 6.08 18.13 -15.31
C LEU A 14 6.21 16.66 -14.88
N VAL A 15 7.44 16.12 -14.88
CA VAL A 15 7.71 14.72 -14.54
C VAL A 15 7.38 14.43 -13.07
N VAL A 16 7.79 15.30 -12.15
CA VAL A 16 7.52 15.14 -10.71
C VAL A 16 6.01 15.20 -10.44
N CYS A 17 5.30 16.17 -11.04
CA CYS A 17 3.86 16.26 -10.91
C CYS A 17 3.14 15.06 -11.51
N ALA A 18 3.53 14.60 -12.71
CA ALA A 18 2.93 13.44 -13.35
C ALA A 18 3.14 12.16 -12.52
N THR A 19 4.36 11.92 -12.04
CA THR A 19 4.67 10.77 -11.17
C THR A 19 3.91 10.84 -9.84
N GLY A 20 3.78 12.04 -9.26
CA GLY A 20 2.96 12.29 -8.08
C GLY A 20 1.48 11.97 -8.31
N VAL A 21 0.89 12.43 -9.41
CA VAL A 21 -0.51 12.13 -9.76
C VAL A 21 -0.72 10.62 -9.92
N VAL A 22 0.16 9.93 -10.64
CA VAL A 22 0.09 8.46 -10.80
C VAL A 22 0.17 7.78 -9.43
N TYR A 23 1.07 8.22 -8.55
CA TYR A 23 1.18 7.70 -7.19
C TYR A 23 -0.11 7.90 -6.38
N PHE A 24 -0.71 9.09 -6.44
CA PHE A 24 -1.95 9.37 -5.70
C PHE A 24 -3.14 8.56 -6.24
N LEU A 25 -3.27 8.42 -7.56
CA LEU A 25 -4.30 7.59 -8.19
C LEU A 25 -4.17 6.11 -7.84
N ASP A 26 -2.93 5.61 -7.70
CA ASP A 26 -2.68 4.27 -7.16
C ASP A 26 -3.04 4.17 -5.67
N SER A 27 -2.70 5.20 -4.89
CA SER A 27 -2.91 5.23 -3.44
C SER A 27 -4.39 5.24 -3.02
N THR A 28 -5.27 5.89 -3.79
CA THR A 28 -6.72 5.95 -3.49
C THR A 28 -7.40 4.58 -3.63
N ARG A 29 -6.79 3.65 -4.38
CA ARG A 29 -7.26 2.28 -4.56
C ARG A 29 -6.80 1.33 -3.44
N ALA A 30 -5.82 1.75 -2.64
CA ALA A 30 -5.15 0.95 -1.61
C ALA A 30 -5.12 1.67 -0.25
N LEU A 31 -6.31 2.03 0.26
CA LEU A 31 -6.49 2.74 1.54
C LEU A 31 -6.07 1.84 2.73
N GLY A 32 -5.12 2.32 3.54
CA GLY A 32 -4.81 1.71 4.85
C GLY A 32 -3.33 1.57 5.22
N GLU A 33 -2.39 1.80 4.29
CA GLU A 33 -0.97 1.57 4.56
C GLU A 33 -0.27 2.79 5.19
N THR A 34 0.32 2.60 6.38
CA THR A 34 1.03 3.66 7.10
C THR A 34 2.28 4.15 6.36
N SER A 35 2.97 3.28 5.61
CA SER A 35 4.13 3.63 4.76
C SER A 35 3.74 4.55 3.61
N ALA A 36 2.55 4.37 3.02
CA ALA A 36 2.07 5.17 1.90
C ALA A 36 1.89 6.65 2.24
N ARG A 37 1.58 6.97 3.50
CA ARG A 37 1.45 8.37 3.96
C ARG A 37 2.79 9.12 3.86
N TYR A 38 3.90 8.48 4.25
CA TYR A 38 5.22 9.09 4.19
C TYR A 38 5.70 9.30 2.76
N TRP A 39 5.46 8.33 1.87
CA TRP A 39 5.76 8.47 0.45
C TRP A 39 4.87 9.52 -0.23
N GLY A 40 3.60 9.63 0.15
CA GLY A 40 2.74 10.75 -0.27
C GLY A 40 3.31 12.11 0.13
N LEU A 41 3.79 12.26 1.38
CA LEU A 41 4.49 13.46 1.83
C LEU A 41 5.74 13.75 0.97
N ALA A 42 6.50 12.71 0.60
CA ALA A 42 7.66 12.87 -0.27
C ALA A 42 7.28 13.43 -1.65
N PHE A 43 6.21 12.93 -2.28
CA PHE A 43 5.76 13.44 -3.59
C PHE A 43 5.27 14.89 -3.51
N VAL A 44 4.54 15.26 -2.45
CA VAL A 44 4.12 16.66 -2.24
C VAL A 44 5.34 17.56 -2.06
N SER A 45 6.30 17.14 -1.25
CA SER A 45 7.56 17.87 -1.05
C SER A 45 8.38 17.97 -2.32
N ALA A 46 8.44 16.91 -3.13
CA ALA A 46 9.12 16.92 -4.42
C ALA A 46 8.48 17.92 -5.38
N ALA A 47 7.14 17.99 -5.44
CA ALA A 47 6.46 18.98 -6.26
C ALA A 47 6.77 20.42 -5.83
N LEU A 48 6.76 20.69 -4.52
CA LEU A 48 7.14 22.00 -3.96
C LEU A 48 8.60 22.34 -4.27
N THR A 49 9.49 21.36 -4.14
CA THR A 49 10.92 21.49 -4.45
C THR A 49 11.14 21.93 -5.89
N THR A 50 10.48 21.25 -6.83
CA THR A 50 10.68 21.55 -8.24
C THR A 50 10.08 22.89 -8.64
N LEU A 51 8.95 23.27 -8.04
CA LEU A 51 8.39 24.62 -8.21
C LEU A 51 9.34 25.69 -7.67
N ALA A 52 9.94 25.47 -6.50
CA ALA A 52 10.89 26.40 -5.91
C ALA A 52 12.14 26.57 -6.79
N PHE A 53 12.69 25.48 -7.33
CA PHE A 53 13.82 25.58 -8.28
C PHE A 53 13.44 26.19 -9.62
N PHE A 54 12.22 25.96 -10.11
CA PHE A 54 11.72 26.64 -11.30
C PHE A 54 11.70 28.16 -11.08
N VAL A 55 11.18 28.64 -9.95
CA VAL A 55 11.22 30.06 -9.57
C VAL A 55 12.66 30.56 -9.46
N SER A 56 13.55 29.80 -8.81
CA SER A 56 14.98 30.14 -8.70
C SER A 56 15.69 30.24 -10.06
N GLY A 57 15.20 29.54 -11.08
CA GLY A 57 15.76 29.56 -12.42
C GLY A 57 15.44 30.83 -13.21
N GLN A 58 14.42 31.60 -12.79
CA GLN A 58 13.95 32.78 -13.49
C GLN A 58 14.68 34.07 -13.09
N SER A 59 15.22 34.15 -11.87
CA SER A 59 15.85 35.35 -11.34
C SER A 59 16.76 35.05 -10.15
N ASP A 60 17.88 35.76 -10.06
CA ASP A 60 18.93 35.53 -9.06
C ASP A 60 18.61 36.17 -7.69
N ASP A 61 17.64 37.09 -7.65
CA ASP A 61 17.22 37.84 -6.45
C ASP A 61 16.32 37.04 -5.49
N VAL A 62 15.85 35.86 -5.91
CA VAL A 62 14.87 35.06 -5.16
C VAL A 62 15.57 34.01 -4.29
N TRP A 63 16.42 34.47 -3.38
CA TRP A 63 17.25 33.61 -2.51
C TRP A 63 16.42 32.58 -1.71
N TRP A 64 15.22 32.96 -1.26
CA TRP A 64 14.35 32.09 -0.47
C TRP A 64 13.89 30.86 -1.26
N SER A 65 13.81 30.95 -2.59
CA SER A 65 13.40 29.82 -3.43
C SER A 65 14.45 28.72 -3.45
N VAL A 66 15.75 29.07 -3.41
CA VAL A 66 16.86 28.11 -3.25
C VAL A 66 16.77 27.43 -1.89
N ALA A 67 16.47 28.18 -0.82
CA ALA A 67 16.32 27.62 0.52
C ALA A 67 15.14 26.64 0.61
N VAL A 68 13.99 27.00 0.05
CA VAL A 68 12.81 26.12 -0.02
C VAL A 68 13.09 24.88 -0.87
N GLY A 69 13.76 25.04 -2.03
CA GLY A 69 14.12 23.93 -2.90
C GLY A 69 15.10 22.95 -2.23
N ASN A 70 16.15 23.46 -1.60
CA ASN A 70 17.14 22.64 -0.91
C ASN A 70 16.53 21.91 0.30
N ALA A 71 15.73 22.60 1.12
CA ALA A 71 15.01 21.99 2.24
C ALA A 71 14.02 20.91 1.75
N GLY A 72 13.24 21.22 0.71
CA GLY A 72 12.27 20.29 0.12
C GLY A 72 12.92 19.02 -0.44
N MET A 73 14.09 19.10 -1.08
CA MET A 73 14.83 17.91 -1.54
C MET A 73 15.19 17.00 -0.36
N VAL A 74 15.74 17.58 0.71
CA VAL A 74 16.16 16.84 1.90
C VAL A 74 14.96 16.18 2.57
N PHE A 75 13.86 16.92 2.73
CA PHE A 75 12.64 16.36 3.29
C PHE A 75 12.07 15.23 2.43
N THR A 76 12.13 15.36 1.11
CA THR A 76 11.67 14.32 0.17
C THR A 76 12.37 13.01 0.45
N LEU A 77 13.71 12.98 0.45
CA LEU A 77 14.46 11.76 0.74
C LEU A 77 14.26 11.28 2.19
N GLY A 78 14.20 12.19 3.15
CA GLY A 78 13.93 11.85 4.54
C GLY A 78 12.56 11.19 4.75
N ALA A 79 11.53 11.67 4.06
CA ALA A 79 10.20 11.08 4.06
C ALA A 79 10.16 9.72 3.34
N VAL A 80 10.90 9.57 2.23
CA VAL A 80 11.11 8.27 1.57
C VAL A 80 11.74 7.27 2.53
N TRP A 81 12.82 7.66 3.21
CA TRP A 81 13.51 6.82 4.18
C TRP A 81 12.59 6.40 5.33
N ALA A 82 11.85 7.36 5.90
CA ALA A 82 10.86 7.09 6.93
C ALA A 82 9.81 6.06 6.45
N GLY A 83 9.33 6.21 5.22
CA GLY A 83 8.40 5.26 4.58
C GLY A 83 9.00 3.86 4.42
N CYS A 84 10.24 3.73 3.98
CA CYS A 84 10.95 2.45 3.89
C CYS A 84 11.12 1.77 5.26
N ARG A 85 11.45 2.54 6.31
CA ARG A 85 11.58 1.99 7.67
C ARG A 85 10.26 1.48 8.23
N VAL A 86 9.19 2.23 8.00
CA VAL A 86 7.83 1.83 8.40
C VAL A 86 7.37 0.61 7.61
N PHE A 87 7.66 0.56 6.30
CA PHE A 87 7.40 -0.62 5.48
C PHE A 87 8.11 -1.85 6.05
N ASN A 88 9.34 -1.68 6.55
CA ASN A 88 10.09 -2.75 7.19
C ASN A 88 9.64 -3.09 8.63
N GLY A 89 8.51 -2.55 9.10
CA GLY A 89 7.97 -2.85 10.43
C GLY A 89 8.72 -2.22 11.60
N ARG A 90 9.56 -1.21 11.36
CA ARG A 90 10.28 -0.54 12.47
C ARG A 90 9.33 0.33 13.29
N ARG A 91 9.41 0.19 14.63
CA ARG A 91 8.57 0.93 15.59
C ARG A 91 8.65 2.45 15.47
N ARG A 92 9.81 2.99 15.08
CA ARG A 92 10.02 4.43 14.89
C ARG A 92 10.20 4.70 13.41
N SER A 93 9.64 5.78 12.88
CA SER A 93 9.84 6.24 11.50
C SER A 93 11.08 7.14 11.35
N PHE A 94 11.42 7.92 12.40
CA PHE A 94 12.42 9.00 12.38
C PHE A 94 12.08 10.16 11.42
N LEU A 95 10.80 10.41 11.13
CA LEU A 95 10.39 11.57 10.35
C LEU A 95 10.80 12.90 11.01
N LEU A 96 10.78 12.99 12.34
CA LEU A 96 11.26 14.17 13.07
C LEU A 96 12.75 14.46 12.83
N LEU A 97 13.58 13.42 12.66
CA LEU A 97 14.99 13.59 12.31
C LEU A 97 15.12 14.16 10.89
N ALA A 98 14.37 13.61 9.93
CA ALA A 98 14.31 14.15 8.57
C ALA A 98 13.88 15.63 8.57
N PHE A 99 12.86 15.98 9.36
CA PHE A 99 12.41 17.35 9.53
C PHE A 99 13.49 18.26 10.16
N ALA A 100 14.18 17.80 11.20
CA ALA A 100 15.27 18.55 11.82
C ALA A 100 16.42 18.84 10.83
N VAL A 101 16.85 17.84 10.06
CA VAL A 101 17.88 18.02 9.03
C VAL A 101 17.39 18.96 7.92
N THR A 102 16.11 18.87 7.55
CA THR A 102 15.46 19.77 6.59
C THR A 102 15.54 21.22 7.06
N VAL A 103 15.22 21.49 8.33
CA VAL A 103 15.30 22.85 8.91
C VAL A 103 16.75 23.35 8.91
N ILE A 104 17.71 22.51 9.28
CA ILE A 104 19.14 22.88 9.27
C ILE A 104 19.58 23.30 7.86
N VAL A 105 19.24 22.50 6.84
CA VAL A 105 19.59 22.82 5.44
C VAL A 105 18.86 24.07 4.95
N GLY A 106 17.58 24.23 5.28
CA GLY A 106 16.82 25.43 4.91
C GLY A 106 17.40 26.71 5.52
N VAL A 107 17.81 26.66 6.78
CA VAL A 107 18.49 27.77 7.46
C VAL A 107 19.85 28.04 6.80
N ALA A 108 20.69 27.01 6.60
CA ALA A 108 21.98 27.16 5.95
C ALA A 108 21.86 27.76 4.53
N SER A 109 20.86 27.35 3.76
CA SER A 109 20.57 27.91 2.43
C SER A 109 19.97 29.31 2.44
N SER A 110 19.51 29.81 3.59
CA SER A 110 19.03 31.19 3.73
C SER A 110 20.16 32.15 4.11
N LEU A 111 21.33 31.64 4.50
CA LEU A 111 22.47 32.45 4.87
C LEU A 111 23.26 32.88 3.62
N PRO A 112 23.91 34.07 3.64
CA PRO A 112 24.79 34.50 2.56
C PRO A 112 25.92 33.50 2.31
N SER A 113 26.19 33.20 1.03
CA SER A 113 27.27 32.31 0.61
C SER A 113 28.31 33.07 -0.20
N PRO A 114 29.63 32.83 0.00
CA PRO A 114 30.71 33.41 -0.79
C PRO A 114 30.59 33.11 -2.30
N ASP A 115 29.95 32.01 -2.65
CA ASP A 115 29.79 31.56 -4.03
C ASP A 115 28.53 32.13 -4.71
N GLY A 116 27.67 32.82 -3.95
CA GLY A 116 26.42 33.42 -4.42
C GLY A 116 25.17 32.69 -3.89
N SER A 117 24.01 33.34 -4.00
CA SER A 117 22.72 32.86 -3.48
C SER A 117 22.34 31.47 -4.02
N LYS A 118 22.68 31.16 -5.28
CA LYS A 118 22.44 29.87 -5.92
C LYS A 118 23.17 28.69 -5.26
N TRP A 119 24.31 28.95 -4.62
CA TRP A 119 25.14 27.93 -3.99
C TRP A 119 24.96 27.86 -2.48
N ALA A 120 24.12 28.72 -1.89
CA ALA A 120 23.85 28.75 -0.45
C ALA A 120 23.31 27.40 0.07
N GLY A 121 23.96 26.88 1.12
CA GLY A 121 23.63 25.58 1.74
C GLY A 121 23.86 24.35 0.85
N THR A 122 24.63 24.48 -0.24
CA THR A 122 24.91 23.34 -1.14
C THR A 122 25.68 22.20 -0.47
N PRO A 123 26.74 22.45 0.33
CA PRO A 123 27.43 21.37 1.06
C PRO A 123 26.49 20.59 1.98
N GLU A 124 25.72 21.29 2.81
CA GLU A 124 24.80 20.72 3.80
C GLU A 124 23.71 19.89 3.11
N LYS A 125 23.14 20.45 2.03
CA LYS A 125 22.22 19.71 1.17
C LYS A 125 22.86 18.44 0.63
N LEU A 126 24.02 18.53 -0.02
CA LEU A 126 24.64 17.37 -0.65
C LEU A 126 25.00 16.29 0.36
N ILE A 127 25.50 16.66 1.55
CA ILE A 127 25.72 15.72 2.67
C ILE A 127 24.41 15.00 3.03
N ALA A 128 23.31 15.75 3.17
CA ALA A 128 22.01 15.18 3.51
C ALA A 128 21.46 14.27 2.39
N LEU A 129 21.59 14.65 1.12
CA LEU A 129 21.18 13.80 -0.02
C LEU A 129 21.98 12.51 -0.04
N THR A 130 23.31 12.58 0.04
CA THR A 130 24.18 11.40 0.06
C THR A 130 23.84 10.48 1.23
N ALA A 131 23.65 11.04 2.43
CA ALA A 131 23.30 10.26 3.62
C ALA A 131 21.92 9.61 3.50
N PHE A 132 20.88 10.36 3.14
CA PHE A 132 19.53 9.80 3.03
C PHE A 132 19.41 8.80 1.87
N SER A 133 19.98 9.06 0.70
CA SER A 133 19.98 8.10 -0.41
C SER A 133 20.67 6.79 -0.02
N ALA A 134 21.81 6.86 0.69
CA ALA A 134 22.49 5.67 1.20
C ALA A 134 21.64 4.92 2.24
N LEU A 135 20.98 5.65 3.15
CA LEU A 135 20.10 5.08 4.17
C LEU A 135 18.89 4.41 3.54
N ILE A 136 18.25 5.01 2.54
CA ILE A 136 17.13 4.41 1.81
C ILE A 136 17.63 3.17 1.06
N ALA A 137 18.77 3.25 0.37
CA ALA A 137 19.33 2.12 -0.37
C ALA A 137 19.63 0.93 0.54
N CYS A 138 20.19 1.18 1.73
CA CYS A 138 20.41 0.16 2.76
C CYS A 138 19.11 -0.40 3.32
N GLU A 139 18.10 0.45 3.55
CA GLU A 139 16.80 0.03 4.08
C GLU A 139 16.01 -0.79 3.06
N ALA A 140 16.07 -0.44 1.78
CA ALA A 140 15.40 -1.15 0.70
C ALA A 140 15.90 -2.59 0.54
N LEU A 141 17.16 -2.88 0.88
CA LEU A 141 17.73 -4.22 0.87
C LEU A 141 17.35 -5.05 2.10
N ARG A 142 16.82 -4.44 3.16
CA ARG A 142 16.43 -5.15 4.39
C ARG A 142 15.04 -5.74 4.25
N ALA A 143 14.82 -6.90 4.84
CA ALA A 143 13.50 -7.53 4.88
C ALA A 143 12.53 -6.74 5.79
N PRO A 144 11.21 -6.81 5.53
CA PRO A 144 10.54 -7.49 4.42
C PRO A 144 10.72 -6.89 3.03
N MET A 145 11.08 -5.60 2.90
CA MET A 145 11.16 -4.89 1.60
C MET A 145 12.13 -5.53 0.61
N GLY A 146 13.30 -5.96 1.08
CA GLY A 146 14.35 -6.58 0.24
C GLY A 146 13.94 -7.89 -0.45
N ARG A 147 12.78 -8.47 -0.08
CA ARG A 147 12.23 -9.66 -0.75
C ARG A 147 11.59 -9.35 -2.10
N TYR A 148 11.40 -8.08 -2.45
CA TYR A 148 10.78 -7.63 -3.69
C TYR A 148 11.85 -7.26 -4.73
N SER A 149 11.61 -7.60 -6.00
CA SER A 149 12.54 -7.23 -7.08
C SER A 149 12.61 -5.72 -7.30
N SER A 150 11.48 -5.03 -7.12
CA SER A 150 11.38 -3.56 -7.17
C SER A 150 12.25 -2.87 -6.11
N ALA A 151 12.41 -3.48 -4.93
CA ALA A 151 13.28 -2.96 -3.88
C ALA A 151 14.77 -3.02 -4.24
N ARG A 152 15.20 -4.02 -5.03
CA ARG A 152 16.57 -4.09 -5.57
C ARG A 152 16.83 -3.00 -6.59
N LEU A 153 15.86 -2.74 -7.48
CA LEU A 153 15.94 -1.63 -8.43
C LEU A 153 16.02 -0.28 -7.69
N LEU A 154 15.17 -0.08 -6.68
CA LEU A 154 15.21 1.10 -5.82
C LEU A 154 16.58 1.26 -5.14
N SER A 155 17.11 0.20 -4.55
CA SER A 155 18.43 0.25 -3.91
C SER A 155 19.54 0.60 -4.90
N ALA A 156 19.54 -0.01 -6.09
CA ALA A 156 20.54 0.25 -7.12
C ALA A 156 20.53 1.72 -7.56
N VAL A 157 19.35 2.30 -7.83
CA VAL A 157 19.26 3.70 -8.25
C VAL A 157 19.67 4.66 -7.14
N LEU A 158 19.36 4.37 -5.88
CA LEU A 158 19.74 5.24 -4.78
C LEU A 158 21.22 5.12 -4.39
N TRP A 159 21.87 3.98 -4.65
CA TRP A 159 23.33 3.90 -4.60
C TRP A 159 24.00 4.74 -5.70
N LEU A 160 23.43 4.75 -6.91
CA LEU A 160 23.91 5.65 -7.97
C LEU A 160 23.71 7.12 -7.60
N GLU A 161 22.56 7.48 -7.02
CA GLU A 161 22.32 8.83 -6.51
C GLU A 161 23.31 9.19 -5.38
N THR A 162 23.57 8.27 -4.45
CA THR A 162 24.56 8.43 -3.38
C THR A 162 25.94 8.71 -3.95
N LEU A 163 26.37 7.91 -4.94
CA LEU A 163 27.66 8.08 -5.59
C LEU A 163 27.74 9.43 -6.30
N TYR A 164 26.73 9.78 -7.10
CA TYR A 164 26.69 11.04 -7.84
C TYR A 164 26.69 12.26 -6.91
N SER A 165 25.86 12.27 -5.87
CA SER A 165 25.79 13.37 -4.91
C SER A 165 27.05 13.46 -4.05
N GLY A 166 27.65 12.32 -3.68
CA GLY A 166 28.91 12.25 -2.94
C GLY A 166 30.11 12.75 -3.75
N THR A 167 30.25 12.32 -5.01
CA THR A 167 31.32 12.83 -5.88
C THR A 167 31.14 14.30 -6.22
N ARG A 168 29.89 14.76 -6.37
CA ARG A 168 29.57 16.18 -6.54
C ARG A 168 29.92 17.01 -5.30
N LEU A 169 29.67 16.48 -4.10
CA LEU A 169 30.08 17.13 -2.85
C LEU A 169 31.61 17.27 -2.80
N ILE A 170 32.34 16.20 -3.08
CA ILE A 170 33.81 16.22 -3.11
C ILE A 170 34.31 17.25 -4.14
N ALA A 171 33.75 17.26 -5.34
CA ALA A 171 34.11 18.23 -6.37
C ALA A 171 33.83 19.68 -5.92
N PHE A 172 32.69 19.91 -5.26
CA PHE A 172 32.35 21.24 -4.73
C PHE A 172 33.40 21.74 -3.73
N TRP A 173 33.92 20.88 -2.85
CA TRP A 173 34.94 21.26 -1.88
C TRP A 173 36.36 21.37 -2.46
N VAL A 174 36.73 20.51 -3.40
CA VAL A 174 38.11 20.41 -3.92
C VAL A 174 38.39 21.45 -5.00
N VAL A 175 37.49 21.60 -5.97
CA VAL A 175 37.68 22.52 -7.11
C VAL A 175 36.76 23.74 -7.05
N GLY A 176 35.61 23.65 -6.36
CA GLY A 176 34.67 24.75 -6.25
C GLY A 176 33.68 24.86 -7.42
N PRO A 177 32.58 25.59 -7.23
CA PRO A 177 31.49 25.66 -8.22
C PRO A 177 31.81 26.50 -9.47
N ARG A 178 32.86 27.33 -9.42
CA ARG A 178 33.29 28.20 -10.53
C ARG A 178 34.33 27.54 -11.45
N ASP A 179 34.88 26.40 -11.05
CA ASP A 179 35.86 25.67 -11.85
C ASP A 179 35.22 25.01 -13.08
N GLN A 180 35.96 24.95 -14.19
CA GLN A 180 35.48 24.42 -15.47
C GLN A 180 35.08 22.93 -15.38
N LEU A 181 35.80 22.13 -14.59
CA LEU A 181 35.48 20.72 -14.38
C LEU A 181 34.12 20.59 -13.70
N PHE A 182 33.89 21.39 -12.66
CA PHE A 182 32.63 21.39 -11.93
C PHE A 182 31.47 21.88 -12.82
N SER A 183 31.66 22.98 -13.54
CA SER A 183 30.62 23.55 -14.40
C SER A 183 30.28 22.68 -15.62
N THR A 184 31.16 21.75 -16.01
CA THR A 184 30.93 20.84 -17.15
C THR A 184 30.29 19.53 -16.68
N VAL A 185 30.86 18.89 -15.65
CA VAL A 185 30.44 17.54 -15.20
C VAL A 185 29.33 17.61 -14.15
N TYR A 186 29.43 18.56 -13.21
CA TYR A 186 28.54 18.70 -12.05
C TYR A 186 27.65 19.94 -12.13
N SER A 187 27.43 20.41 -13.36
CA SER A 187 26.56 21.53 -13.68
C SER A 187 25.15 21.30 -13.14
N THR A 188 24.43 22.40 -12.91
CA THR A 188 23.02 22.33 -12.51
C THR A 188 22.19 21.61 -13.57
N GLN A 189 22.48 21.79 -14.86
CA GLN A 189 21.78 21.11 -15.95
C GLN A 189 21.97 19.58 -15.89
N THR A 190 23.22 19.12 -15.76
CA THR A 190 23.54 17.69 -15.65
C THR A 190 22.87 17.09 -14.41
N THR A 191 22.89 17.82 -13.30
CA THR A 191 22.22 17.40 -12.05
C THR A 191 20.72 17.27 -12.25
N THR A 192 20.07 18.24 -12.89
CA THR A 192 18.62 18.20 -13.13
C THR A 192 18.23 16.99 -13.98
N VAL A 193 19.00 16.67 -15.02
CA VAL A 193 18.77 15.46 -15.83
C VAL A 193 18.91 14.20 -14.99
N MET A 194 19.96 14.07 -14.19
CA MET A 194 20.15 12.92 -13.29
C MET A 194 19.00 12.80 -12.28
N ASN A 195 18.58 13.91 -11.67
CA ASN A 195 17.47 13.93 -10.72
C ASN A 195 16.15 13.49 -11.37
N ILE A 196 15.87 13.90 -12.62
CA ILE A 196 14.69 13.43 -13.36
C ILE A 196 14.72 11.90 -13.48
N VAL A 197 15.85 11.34 -13.89
CA VAL A 197 16.02 9.88 -14.01
C VAL A 197 15.82 9.19 -12.66
N PHE A 198 16.48 9.69 -11.60
CA PHE A 198 16.37 9.11 -10.26
C PHE A 198 14.94 9.18 -9.71
N VAL A 199 14.23 10.30 -9.89
CA VAL A 199 12.84 10.44 -9.45
C VAL A 199 11.94 9.47 -10.20
N VAL A 200 12.06 9.37 -11.53
CA VAL A 200 11.21 8.46 -12.32
C VAL A 200 11.43 7.02 -11.89
N VAL A 201 12.67 6.57 -11.81
CA VAL A 201 12.99 5.19 -11.43
C VAL A 201 12.57 4.91 -9.99
N THR A 202 12.78 5.84 -9.07
CA THR A 202 12.33 5.75 -7.67
C THR A 202 10.81 5.66 -7.58
N ALA A 203 10.08 6.52 -8.29
CA ALA A 203 8.62 6.53 -8.30
C ALA A 203 8.06 5.22 -8.87
N VAL A 204 8.58 4.76 -10.01
CA VAL A 204 8.20 3.47 -10.61
C VAL A 204 8.52 2.31 -9.66
N SER A 205 9.68 2.32 -9.00
CA SER A 205 10.04 1.28 -8.03
C SER A 205 9.08 1.27 -6.84
N MET A 206 8.66 2.43 -6.34
CA MET A 206 7.69 2.52 -5.25
C MET A 206 6.29 2.04 -5.65
N ILE A 207 5.80 2.47 -6.82
CA ILE A 207 4.48 2.04 -7.32
C ILE A 207 4.47 0.53 -7.54
N THR A 208 5.52 -0.01 -8.19
CA THR A 208 5.64 -1.46 -8.42
C THR A 208 5.83 -2.23 -7.13
N LEU A 209 6.57 -1.71 -6.15
CA LEU A 209 6.70 -2.31 -4.83
C LEU A 209 5.35 -2.44 -4.14
N ARG A 210 4.50 -1.40 -4.18
CA ARG A 210 3.15 -1.45 -3.61
C ARG A 210 2.26 -2.43 -4.34
N ALA A 211 2.32 -2.46 -5.67
CA ALA A 211 1.58 -3.44 -6.46
C ALA A 211 2.03 -4.87 -6.12
N GLN A 212 3.34 -5.10 -5.94
CA GLN A 212 3.90 -6.39 -5.54
C GLN A 212 3.55 -6.75 -4.10
N ASP A 213 3.55 -5.81 -3.17
CA ASP A 213 3.21 -6.03 -1.77
C ASP A 213 1.71 -6.31 -1.60
N THR A 214 0.86 -5.57 -2.30
CA THR A 214 -0.59 -5.84 -2.36
C THR A 214 -0.86 -7.22 -2.96
N ARG A 215 -0.18 -7.55 -4.08
CA ARG A 215 -0.28 -8.89 -4.68
C ARG A 215 0.22 -9.97 -3.75
N ARG A 216 1.37 -9.79 -3.08
CA ARG A 216 1.91 -10.77 -2.13
C ARG A 216 1.10 -10.89 -0.85
N ARG A 217 0.42 -9.84 -0.39
CA ARG A 217 -0.54 -9.98 0.71
C ARG A 217 -1.78 -10.73 0.24
N SER A 218 -2.26 -10.48 -0.97
CA SER A 218 -3.35 -11.26 -1.57
C SER A 218 -2.95 -12.72 -1.80
N GLU A 219 -1.75 -12.97 -2.32
CA GLU A 219 -1.18 -14.29 -2.57
C GLU A 219 -0.75 -14.96 -1.27
N GLY A 220 -0.29 -14.22 -0.27
CA GLY A 220 0.09 -14.71 1.07
C GLY A 220 -1.15 -15.10 1.87
N ILE A 221 -2.23 -14.33 1.80
CA ILE A 221 -3.56 -14.79 2.25
C ILE A 221 -3.98 -16.05 1.47
N GLY A 222 -3.62 -16.17 0.19
CA GLY A 222 -3.86 -17.35 -0.63
C GLY A 222 -2.88 -18.53 -0.47
N ALA A 223 -1.68 -18.33 0.09
CA ALA A 223 -0.57 -19.30 0.14
C ALA A 223 -0.23 -19.72 1.58
N GLU A 224 -0.32 -18.81 2.55
CA GLU A 224 -0.53 -19.18 3.96
C GLU A 224 -1.91 -19.83 4.13
N GLY A 225 -2.88 -19.56 3.25
CA GLY A 225 -4.11 -20.36 3.11
C GLY A 225 -3.98 -21.63 2.27
N ALA A 226 -2.85 -21.86 1.61
CA ALA A 226 -2.56 -23.12 0.92
C ALA A 226 -1.65 -24.05 1.73
N GLY A 227 -1.05 -23.56 2.83
CA GLY A 227 -0.24 -24.33 3.77
C GLY A 227 -0.76 -24.33 5.21
N SER A 228 -1.76 -23.52 5.53
CA SER A 228 -2.60 -23.68 6.71
C SER A 228 -3.98 -24.07 6.19
N GLU A 229 -4.48 -25.23 6.61
CA GLU A 229 -5.86 -25.66 6.35
C GLU A 229 -6.92 -24.66 6.88
N ASN A 230 -6.51 -23.54 7.52
CA ASN A 230 -7.37 -22.64 8.32
C ASN A 230 -7.45 -21.15 7.88
N ALA A 231 -6.90 -20.71 6.74
CA ALA A 231 -7.03 -19.30 6.31
C ALA A 231 -8.26 -19.06 5.41
N VAL A 232 -8.89 -17.86 5.51
CA VAL A 232 -10.01 -17.48 4.62
C VAL A 232 -9.45 -17.21 3.22
N LEU A 233 -9.69 -18.13 2.30
CA LEU A 233 -9.24 -18.06 0.91
C LEU A 233 -9.83 -16.85 0.18
N ASP A 234 -9.05 -16.24 -0.71
CA ASP A 234 -9.59 -15.27 -1.65
C ASP A 234 -10.57 -15.93 -2.63
N ARG A 235 -11.40 -15.14 -3.32
CA ARG A 235 -12.44 -15.69 -4.22
C ARG A 235 -11.86 -16.60 -5.32
N ARG A 236 -10.69 -16.28 -5.87
CA ARG A 236 -10.10 -17.08 -6.96
C ARG A 236 -9.47 -18.37 -6.42
N ALA A 237 -8.87 -18.32 -5.24
CA ALA A 237 -8.33 -19.46 -4.54
C ALA A 237 -9.46 -20.40 -4.10
N PHE A 238 -10.51 -19.87 -3.47
CA PHE A 238 -11.68 -20.62 -3.04
C PHE A 238 -12.38 -21.32 -4.20
N LEU A 239 -12.63 -20.62 -5.31
CA LEU A 239 -13.26 -21.22 -6.50
C LEU A 239 -12.40 -22.33 -7.13
N ARG A 240 -11.07 -22.23 -7.06
CA ARG A 240 -10.16 -23.28 -7.55
C ARG A 240 -10.11 -24.47 -6.60
N ALA A 241 -9.94 -24.22 -5.29
CA ALA A 241 -9.88 -25.25 -4.27
C ALA A 241 -11.20 -26.04 -4.20
N GLY A 242 -12.34 -25.35 -4.25
CA GLY A 242 -13.66 -26.00 -4.25
C GLY A 242 -13.94 -26.80 -5.50
N ALA A 243 -13.48 -26.36 -6.68
CA ALA A 243 -13.56 -27.17 -7.90
C ALA A 243 -12.73 -28.46 -7.78
N GLN A 244 -11.51 -28.36 -7.25
CA GLN A 244 -10.64 -29.52 -7.01
C GLN A 244 -11.18 -30.46 -5.92
N ALA A 245 -11.90 -29.96 -4.92
CA ALA A 245 -12.56 -30.78 -3.91
C ALA A 245 -13.74 -31.54 -4.52
N LEU A 246 -14.58 -30.87 -5.31
CA LEU A 246 -15.66 -31.48 -6.08
C LEU A 246 -15.15 -32.59 -7.03
N ASP A 247 -14.02 -32.36 -7.70
CA ASP A 247 -13.42 -33.36 -8.59
C ASP A 247 -12.88 -34.59 -7.84
N ARG A 248 -12.47 -34.43 -6.57
CA ARG A 248 -11.93 -35.50 -5.73
C ARG A 248 -13.01 -36.30 -5.01
N GLU A 249 -14.03 -35.62 -4.49
CA GLU A 249 -15.02 -36.18 -3.56
C GLU A 249 -16.41 -36.35 -4.21
N GLY A 250 -16.62 -35.81 -5.41
CA GLY A 250 -17.83 -36.01 -6.18
C GLY A 250 -19.06 -35.35 -5.55
N SER A 251 -20.05 -36.17 -5.17
CA SER A 251 -21.39 -35.70 -4.74
C SER A 251 -21.51 -35.48 -3.23
N GLU A 252 -20.46 -35.77 -2.45
CA GLU A 252 -20.46 -35.65 -0.99
C GLU A 252 -19.96 -34.28 -0.51
N CYS A 253 -20.33 -33.22 -1.22
CA CYS A 253 -19.92 -31.86 -0.90
C CYS A 253 -21.12 -30.95 -0.68
N VAL A 254 -21.11 -30.21 0.42
CA VAL A 254 -22.12 -29.21 0.76
C VAL A 254 -21.46 -27.86 0.96
N LEU A 255 -22.00 -26.83 0.32
CA LEU A 255 -21.51 -25.46 0.41
C LEU A 255 -22.49 -24.61 1.23
N LEU A 256 -21.96 -23.95 2.25
CA LEU A 256 -22.66 -22.90 2.99
C LEU A 256 -22.20 -21.53 2.44
N ALA A 257 -23.14 -20.64 2.16
CA ALA A 257 -22.89 -19.25 1.82
C ALA A 257 -23.45 -18.36 2.93
N ALA A 258 -22.56 -17.69 3.67
CA ALA A 258 -22.91 -16.86 4.83
C ALA A 258 -22.66 -15.38 4.57
N SER A 259 -23.58 -14.52 5.02
CA SER A 259 -23.43 -13.06 5.06
C SER A 259 -23.97 -12.48 6.35
N VAL A 260 -23.34 -11.41 6.83
CA VAL A 260 -23.91 -10.58 7.89
C VAL A 260 -25.06 -9.75 7.32
N ASP A 261 -26.21 -9.80 7.97
CA ASP A 261 -27.41 -9.11 7.52
C ASP A 261 -27.22 -7.60 7.66
N SER A 262 -27.76 -6.82 6.71
CA SER A 262 -27.64 -5.35 6.69
C SER A 262 -26.20 -4.80 6.78
N ILE A 263 -25.17 -5.56 6.35
CA ILE A 263 -23.76 -5.15 6.44
C ILE A 263 -23.45 -3.84 5.69
N ALA A 264 -24.17 -3.57 4.59
CA ALA A 264 -24.05 -2.31 3.84
C ALA A 264 -24.52 -1.11 4.69
N THR A 265 -25.67 -1.25 5.35
CA THR A 265 -26.21 -0.24 6.28
C THR A 265 -25.25 -0.04 7.45
N ILE A 266 -24.76 -1.12 8.07
CA ILE A 266 -23.81 -1.02 9.17
C ILE A 266 -22.53 -0.27 8.77
N ARG A 267 -22.02 -0.51 7.56
CA ARG A 267 -20.84 0.16 7.02
C ARG A 267 -21.06 1.66 6.83
N VAL A 268 -22.26 2.06 6.41
CA VAL A 268 -22.62 3.48 6.25
C VAL A 268 -22.80 4.15 7.62
N THR A 269 -23.53 3.52 8.54
CA THR A 269 -23.90 4.12 9.83
C THR A 269 -22.75 4.12 10.85
N HIS A 270 -21.94 3.06 10.89
CA HIS A 270 -20.92 2.86 11.92
C HIS A 270 -19.48 2.80 11.39
N GLY A 271 -19.31 3.07 10.09
CA GLY A 271 -18.02 3.07 9.44
C GLY A 271 -17.49 1.69 9.07
N ARG A 272 -16.46 1.71 8.23
CA ARG A 272 -15.85 0.50 7.65
C ARG A 272 -15.20 -0.40 8.71
N GLU A 273 -14.61 0.17 9.76
CA GLU A 273 -13.94 -0.60 10.81
C GLU A 273 -14.91 -1.56 11.51
N ARG A 274 -16.10 -1.09 11.88
CA ARG A 274 -17.11 -1.96 12.53
C ARG A 274 -17.57 -3.10 11.60
N SER A 275 -17.76 -2.80 10.31
CA SER A 275 -18.11 -3.84 9.33
C SER A 275 -17.00 -4.88 9.15
N MET A 276 -15.73 -4.47 9.24
CA MET A 276 -14.60 -5.41 9.18
C MET A 276 -14.56 -6.31 10.42
N VAL A 277 -14.78 -5.76 11.61
CA VAL A 277 -14.85 -6.55 12.86
C VAL A 277 -15.96 -7.61 12.78
N LEU A 278 -17.14 -7.26 12.25
CA LEU A 278 -18.23 -8.23 12.08
C LEU A 278 -17.87 -9.34 11.08
N MET A 279 -17.23 -9.00 9.97
CA MET A 279 -16.77 -10.01 9.00
C MET A 279 -15.70 -10.94 9.59
N ASP A 280 -14.81 -10.41 10.44
CA ASP A 280 -13.80 -11.21 11.13
C ASP A 280 -14.44 -12.14 12.18
N ARG A 281 -15.48 -11.68 12.89
CA ARG A 281 -16.27 -12.51 13.81
C ARG A 281 -17.00 -13.63 13.08
N LEU A 282 -17.62 -13.34 11.93
CA LEU A 282 -18.27 -14.36 11.09
C LEU A 282 -17.25 -15.39 10.59
N ALA A 283 -16.09 -14.95 10.11
CA ALA A 283 -15.02 -15.85 9.70
C ALA A 283 -14.53 -16.73 10.87
N SER A 284 -14.46 -16.19 12.08
CA SER A 284 -14.12 -16.95 13.27
C SER A 284 -15.19 -18.01 13.60
N ALA A 285 -16.47 -17.63 13.58
CA ALA A 285 -17.57 -18.55 13.86
C ALA A 285 -17.61 -19.73 12.87
N LEU A 286 -17.43 -19.47 11.58
CA LEU A 286 -17.34 -20.50 10.53
C LEU A 286 -16.18 -21.48 10.77
N ARG A 287 -15.02 -20.97 11.19
CA ARG A 287 -13.86 -21.81 11.51
C ARG A 287 -14.08 -22.67 12.75
N THR A 288 -14.69 -22.10 13.78
CA THR A 288 -14.97 -22.84 15.02
C THR A 288 -15.97 -23.97 14.77
N ALA A 289 -16.97 -23.72 13.92
CA ALA A 289 -18.00 -24.71 13.62
C ALA A 289 -17.52 -25.86 12.72
N ALA A 290 -16.57 -25.61 11.81
CA ALA A 290 -16.00 -26.65 10.94
C ALA A 290 -14.50 -26.38 10.67
N PRO A 291 -13.60 -26.87 11.55
CA PRO A 291 -12.16 -26.63 11.42
C PRO A 291 -11.53 -27.21 10.15
N GLU A 292 -12.02 -28.36 9.70
CA GLU A 292 -11.48 -29.08 8.53
C GLU A 292 -12.06 -28.59 7.19
N ALA A 293 -12.97 -27.62 7.23
CA ALA A 293 -13.70 -27.16 6.06
C ALA A 293 -12.95 -26.03 5.34
N GLN A 294 -13.04 -26.01 4.00
CA GLN A 294 -12.44 -24.94 3.23
C GLN A 294 -13.28 -23.67 3.37
N LEU A 295 -12.68 -22.61 3.90
CA LEU A 295 -13.31 -21.30 4.06
C LEU A 295 -12.76 -20.30 3.04
N GLY A 296 -13.63 -19.53 2.39
CA GLY A 296 -13.17 -18.49 1.46
C GLY A 296 -14.21 -17.43 1.13
N ARG A 297 -13.81 -16.41 0.38
CA ARG A 297 -14.71 -15.32 -0.04
C ARG A 297 -15.54 -15.71 -1.26
N ILE A 298 -16.84 -15.46 -1.18
CA ILE A 298 -17.76 -15.49 -2.32
C ILE A 298 -17.93 -14.03 -2.82
N ALA A 299 -18.72 -13.81 -3.88
CA ALA A 299 -19.04 -12.48 -4.37
C ALA A 299 -19.58 -11.55 -3.26
N GLY A 300 -19.17 -10.27 -3.28
CA GLY A 300 -19.64 -9.27 -2.31
C GLY A 300 -19.03 -9.45 -0.93
N ASP A 301 -19.83 -9.25 0.11
CA ASP A 301 -19.48 -9.41 1.53
C ASP A 301 -19.86 -10.81 2.07
N ARG A 302 -19.81 -11.85 1.22
CA ARG A 302 -20.15 -13.23 1.59
C ARG A 302 -18.93 -14.10 1.80
N LEU A 303 -19.05 -15.02 2.74
CA LEU A 303 -18.11 -16.12 2.97
C LEU A 303 -18.74 -17.43 2.53
N GLY A 304 -17.91 -18.32 1.98
CA GLY A 304 -18.24 -19.66 1.58
C GLY A 304 -17.50 -20.66 2.45
N LEU A 305 -18.20 -21.66 2.95
CA LEU A 305 -17.64 -22.77 3.70
C LEU A 305 -18.00 -24.07 2.98
N LEU A 306 -17.01 -24.77 2.45
CA LEU A 306 -17.20 -26.03 1.75
C LEU A 306 -16.93 -27.19 2.72
N LEU A 307 -17.99 -27.94 3.00
CA LEU A 307 -17.92 -29.18 3.76
C LEU A 307 -17.73 -30.35 2.79
N SER A 308 -16.63 -31.05 3.01
CA SER A 308 -16.26 -32.30 2.34
C SER A 308 -16.79 -33.49 3.13
N GLN A 309 -17.27 -34.52 2.44
CA GLN A 309 -17.83 -35.74 3.06
C GLN A 309 -18.97 -35.47 4.05
N ALA A 310 -19.80 -34.47 3.77
CA ALA A 310 -20.87 -34.03 4.65
C ALA A 310 -22.22 -34.02 3.93
N GLY A 311 -23.30 -34.30 4.67
CA GLY A 311 -24.68 -34.21 4.18
C GLY A 311 -25.36 -32.87 4.52
N LEU A 312 -26.60 -32.72 4.06
CA LEU A 312 -27.43 -31.55 4.39
C LEU A 312 -27.67 -31.38 5.89
N ASP A 313 -27.77 -32.46 6.65
CA ASP A 313 -28.02 -32.39 8.11
C ASP A 313 -26.78 -31.90 8.87
N ASP A 314 -25.58 -32.34 8.48
CA ASP A 314 -24.32 -31.82 9.02
C ASP A 314 -24.18 -30.32 8.72
N ALA A 315 -24.47 -29.93 7.48
CA ALA A 315 -24.42 -28.53 7.08
C ALA A 315 -25.42 -27.65 7.85
N ARG A 316 -26.61 -28.17 8.17
CA ARG A 316 -27.59 -27.47 9.04
C ARG A 316 -27.09 -27.33 10.46
N ALA A 317 -26.47 -28.36 11.03
CA ALA A 317 -25.87 -28.30 12.36
C ALA A 317 -24.73 -27.27 12.43
N VAL A 318 -23.85 -27.25 11.41
CA VAL A 318 -22.80 -26.24 11.27
C VAL A 318 -23.41 -24.85 11.14
N ALA A 319 -24.43 -24.66 10.31
CA ALA A 319 -25.08 -23.36 10.14
C ALA A 319 -25.69 -22.83 11.46
N ALA A 320 -26.39 -23.68 12.21
CA ALA A 320 -26.96 -23.31 13.51
C ALA A 320 -25.87 -22.92 14.53
N SER A 321 -24.78 -23.69 14.60
CA SER A 321 -23.63 -23.39 15.45
C SER A 321 -22.98 -22.05 15.10
N VAL A 322 -22.83 -21.75 13.80
CA VAL A 322 -22.30 -20.46 13.32
C VAL A 322 -23.19 -19.29 13.71
N GLN A 323 -24.52 -19.44 13.56
CA GLN A 323 -25.47 -18.39 13.93
C GLN A 323 -25.44 -18.12 15.44
N GLU A 324 -25.40 -19.16 16.27
CA GLU A 324 -25.29 -19.02 17.73
C GLU A 324 -23.98 -18.36 18.16
N GLU A 325 -22.85 -18.82 17.62
CA GLU A 325 -21.53 -18.27 17.90
C GLU A 325 -21.40 -16.80 17.46
N PHE A 326 -21.92 -16.49 16.27
CA PHE A 326 -21.92 -15.13 15.76
C PHE A 326 -22.81 -14.24 16.63
N ALA A 327 -24.03 -14.64 16.96
CA ALA A 327 -24.92 -13.86 17.82
C ALA A 327 -24.26 -13.54 19.17
N ARG A 328 -23.59 -14.54 19.77
CA ARG A 328 -22.89 -14.38 21.05
C ARG A 328 -21.70 -13.41 20.96
N THR A 329 -20.91 -13.49 19.90
CA THR A 329 -19.70 -12.67 19.74
C THR A 329 -19.98 -11.30 19.11
N ALA A 330 -21.08 -11.15 18.37
CA ALA A 330 -21.47 -9.92 17.66
C ALA A 330 -22.37 -8.99 18.48
N ALA A 331 -22.93 -9.48 19.60
CA ALA A 331 -23.74 -8.68 20.51
C ALA A 331 -23.00 -7.41 20.99
N PRO A 332 -23.56 -6.21 20.80
CA PRO A 332 -23.04 -4.99 21.41
C PRO A 332 -23.32 -4.96 22.92
N GLU A 333 -22.43 -4.35 23.72
CA GLU A 333 -22.61 -4.21 25.18
C GLU A 333 -23.88 -3.42 25.56
N ASP A 334 -24.34 -2.51 24.69
CA ASP A 334 -25.39 -1.53 25.01
C ASP A 334 -26.65 -1.60 24.11
N ALA A 335 -26.86 -2.65 23.30
CA ALA A 335 -28.07 -2.74 22.47
C ALA A 335 -28.78 -4.11 22.56
N PRO A 336 -30.13 -4.13 22.57
CA PRO A 336 -30.90 -5.34 22.82
C PRO A 336 -30.91 -6.35 21.67
N VAL A 337 -30.52 -5.94 20.45
CA VAL A 337 -30.46 -6.84 19.26
C VAL A 337 -29.14 -6.62 18.53
N GLY A 338 -28.30 -7.66 18.48
CA GLY A 338 -27.07 -7.69 17.70
C GLY A 338 -27.33 -8.01 16.22
N PRO A 339 -26.35 -7.77 15.33
CA PRO A 339 -26.48 -8.17 13.93
C PRO A 339 -26.60 -9.69 13.80
N THR A 340 -27.35 -10.13 12.79
CA THR A 340 -27.62 -11.55 12.47
C THR A 340 -26.86 -11.99 11.22
N VAL A 341 -26.90 -13.30 10.94
CA VAL A 341 -26.23 -13.91 9.79
C VAL A 341 -27.20 -14.82 9.05
N SER A 342 -27.40 -14.52 7.77
CA SER A 342 -28.06 -15.40 6.82
C SER A 342 -27.09 -16.42 6.22
N ILE A 343 -27.50 -17.70 6.23
CA ILE A 343 -26.72 -18.81 5.69
C ILE A 343 -27.58 -19.61 4.72
N GLY A 344 -27.17 -19.68 3.46
CA GLY A 344 -27.77 -20.54 2.45
C GLY A 344 -26.97 -21.82 2.26
N ILE A 345 -27.63 -22.97 2.13
CA ILE A 345 -26.99 -24.28 2.03
C ILE A 345 -27.24 -24.84 0.63
N ALA A 346 -26.22 -25.37 -0.03
CA ALA A 346 -26.42 -26.11 -1.27
C ALA A 346 -25.59 -27.38 -1.31
N GLU A 347 -26.26 -28.49 -1.56
CA GLU A 347 -25.63 -29.79 -1.80
C GLU A 347 -25.31 -29.99 -3.28
N GLN A 348 -24.17 -30.63 -3.54
CA GLN A 348 -23.77 -31.02 -4.88
C GLN A 348 -24.64 -32.18 -5.37
N PRO A 349 -25.42 -32.02 -6.45
CA PRO A 349 -26.25 -33.11 -6.96
C PRO A 349 -25.39 -34.22 -7.57
N PRO A 350 -25.94 -35.44 -7.69
CA PRO A 350 -25.27 -36.55 -8.38
C PRO A 350 -24.85 -36.17 -9.80
N GLY A 351 -23.58 -36.41 -10.15
CA GLY A 351 -23.04 -36.16 -11.49
C GLY A 351 -21.86 -35.18 -11.53
N PRO A 352 -21.49 -34.67 -12.73
CA PRO A 352 -20.31 -33.83 -12.89
C PRO A 352 -20.40 -32.53 -12.08
N GLY A 353 -19.32 -32.25 -11.35
CA GLY A 353 -19.16 -31.09 -10.48
C GLY A 353 -19.12 -29.76 -11.24
N ASP A 354 -19.96 -28.80 -10.86
CA ASP A 354 -19.76 -27.39 -11.20
C ASP A 354 -19.83 -26.54 -9.93
N PHE A 355 -18.65 -26.27 -9.36
CA PHE A 355 -18.53 -25.48 -8.13
C PHE A 355 -19.14 -24.08 -8.29
N ARG A 356 -19.11 -23.48 -9.50
CA ARG A 356 -19.74 -22.17 -9.72
C ARG A 356 -21.26 -22.26 -9.65
N ARG A 357 -21.85 -23.37 -10.12
CA ARG A 357 -23.28 -23.63 -9.97
C ARG A 357 -23.65 -23.83 -8.51
N LEU A 358 -22.82 -24.55 -7.75
CA LEU A 358 -23.01 -24.76 -6.31
C LEU A 358 -23.00 -23.42 -5.54
N VAL A 359 -22.00 -22.57 -5.81
CA VAL A 359 -21.91 -21.21 -5.25
C VAL A 359 -23.14 -20.37 -5.56
N ARG A 360 -23.66 -20.42 -6.80
CA ARG A 360 -24.89 -19.69 -7.16
C ARG A 360 -26.11 -20.18 -6.39
N ARG A 361 -26.27 -21.50 -6.19
CA ARG A 361 -27.40 -22.07 -5.45
C ARG A 361 -27.36 -21.68 -3.98
N ALA A 362 -26.21 -21.85 -3.32
CA ALA A 362 -26.05 -21.48 -1.91
C ALA A 362 -26.26 -19.97 -1.71
N SER A 363 -25.73 -19.14 -2.60
CA SER A 363 -25.91 -17.68 -2.54
C SER A 363 -27.37 -17.26 -2.72
N ALA A 364 -28.10 -17.88 -3.64
CA ALA A 364 -29.50 -17.59 -3.88
C ALA A 364 -30.40 -18.04 -2.71
N GLU A 365 -29.99 -19.09 -2.00
CA GLU A 365 -30.67 -19.51 -0.77
C GLU A 365 -30.42 -18.52 0.38
N ALA A 366 -29.17 -18.09 0.56
CA ALA A 366 -28.80 -17.11 1.58
C ALA A 366 -29.57 -15.79 1.44
N GLU A 367 -29.77 -15.34 0.19
CA GLU A 367 -30.57 -14.15 -0.13
C GLU A 367 -32.05 -14.30 0.26
N ARG A 368 -32.62 -15.52 0.17
CA ARG A 368 -34.01 -15.75 0.61
C ARG A 368 -34.14 -15.70 2.12
N THR A 369 -33.16 -16.22 2.86
CA THR A 369 -33.13 -16.15 4.33
C THR A 369 -32.93 -14.72 4.83
N ASP A 370 -32.08 -13.92 4.19
CA ASP A 370 -31.87 -12.49 4.52
C ASP A 370 -33.14 -11.65 4.34
N SER A 371 -33.93 -11.99 3.32
CA SER A 371 -35.23 -11.35 3.05
C SER A 371 -36.35 -11.79 4.00
N GLY A 372 -36.18 -12.93 4.68
CA GLY A 372 -37.21 -13.57 5.50
C GLY A 372 -37.38 -12.98 6.90
N ASP A 373 -36.39 -12.23 7.39
CA ASP A 373 -36.35 -11.65 8.74
C ASP A 373 -36.81 -10.18 8.79
N THR A 374 -37.58 -9.74 7.78
CA THR A 374 -38.35 -8.50 7.93
C THR A 374 -39.41 -8.78 9.00
N PRO A 375 -39.42 -8.10 10.17
CA PRO A 375 -40.45 -8.34 11.16
C PRO A 375 -41.80 -7.95 10.54
N ALA A 376 -42.61 -8.96 10.25
CA ALA A 376 -44.02 -8.77 10.05
C ALA A 376 -44.58 -8.20 11.36
N THR A 377 -45.31 -7.08 11.22
CA THR A 377 -46.22 -6.46 12.18
C THR A 377 -45.61 -5.62 13.32
N ALA A 378 -45.91 -4.33 13.28
CA ALA A 378 -46.67 -3.71 14.36
C ALA A 378 -47.82 -2.90 13.73
N PRO A 379 -49.07 -3.01 14.24
CA PRO A 379 -50.19 -2.17 13.82
C PRO A 379 -50.05 -0.71 14.24
#